data_AF-A0A1V4U917-F1
#
_entry.id   AF-A0A1V4U917-F1
#
_cell.length_a   1.000
_cell.length_b   1.000
_cell.length_c   1.000
_cell.angle_alpha   90.00
_cell.angle_beta   90.00
_cell.angle_gamma   90.00
#
_symmetry.space_group_name_H-M   'P 1'
#
loop_
_entity.id
_entity.type
_entity.pdbx_description
1 polymer ?
#
loop_
_entity_poly.entity_id
_entity_poly.type
_entity_poly.pdbx_seq_one_letter_code
_entity_poly.pdbx_strand_id
1 'polypeptide(L)'
;MDQKNLLYFGIIIALVIAVAAPFIASSNPDGLESAFFGVFGAKEVHGAELDEEAAGAAEEQVQEITGNTFSFDSPFPDYTIGGMEKAGEALIIAVGTLIVLGIAFGLGRALSRSD
;
A
#
# COMPACT_ATOMS: atom_id res chain seq x y z
N MET A 1 26.32 -17.07 13.34
CA MET A 1 25.21 -16.26 13.89
C MET A 1 24.12 -17.24 14.30
N ASP A 2 23.61 -17.17 15.52
CA ASP A 2 22.63 -18.14 16.00
C ASP A 2 21.25 -17.91 15.34
N GLN A 3 20.44 -18.96 15.22
CA GLN A 3 19.11 -18.90 14.61
C GLN A 3 18.21 -17.82 15.24
N LYS A 4 18.31 -17.66 16.56
CA LYS A 4 17.60 -16.62 17.31
C LYS A 4 18.06 -15.21 16.92
N ASN A 5 19.36 -15.03 16.74
CA ASN A 5 19.94 -13.74 16.36
C ASN A 5 19.53 -13.38 14.92
N LEU A 6 19.44 -14.37 14.02
CA LEU A 6 18.93 -14.18 12.67
C LEU A 6 17.45 -13.77 12.67
N LEU A 7 16.62 -14.41 13.49
CA LEU A 7 15.20 -14.05 13.65
C LEU A 7 15.04 -12.62 14.18
N TYR A 8 15.74 -12.26 15.27
CA TYR A 8 15.67 -10.91 15.82
C TYR A 8 16.14 -9.85 14.84
N PHE A 9 17.26 -10.11 14.16
CA PHE A 9 17.79 -9.19 13.16
C PHE A 9 16.82 -9.00 11.98
N GLY A 10 16.20 -10.08 11.50
CA GLY A 10 15.18 -10.02 10.45
C GLY A 10 13.96 -9.21 10.85
N ILE A 11 13.46 -9.40 12.08
CA ILE A 11 12.32 -8.62 12.61
C ILE A 11 12.68 -7.13 12.71
N ILE A 12 13.87 -6.81 13.22
CA ILE A 12 14.32 -5.41 13.33
C ILE A 12 14.38 -4.76 11.94
N ILE A 13 14.97 -5.43 10.94
CA ILE A 13 15.03 -4.91 9.57
C ILE A 13 13.63 -4.71 9.00
N ALA A 14 12.73 -5.70 9.16
CA ALA A 14 11.37 -5.61 8.66
C ALA A 14 10.63 -4.40 9.25
N LEU A 15 10.77 -4.15 10.55
CA LEU A 15 10.15 -3.00 11.21
C LEU A 15 10.76 -1.67 10.78
N VAL A 16 12.08 -1.60 10.58
CA VAL A 16 12.74 -0.40 10.04
C VAL A 16 12.21 -0.08 8.65
N ILE A 17 12.10 -1.07 7.77
CA ILE A 17 11.54 -0.90 6.42
C ILE A 17 10.08 -0.47 6.49
N ALA A 18 9.27 -1.11 7.34
CA ALA A 18 7.85 -0.80 7.49
C ALA A 18 7.61 0.67 7.89
N VAL A 19 8.40 1.21 8.82
CA VAL A 19 8.30 2.60 9.26
C VAL A 19 8.86 3.56 8.21
N ALA A 20 9.93 3.18 7.51
CA ALA A 20 10.55 4.05 6.51
C ALA A 20 9.77 4.13 5.19
N ALA A 21 9.01 3.09 4.84
CA ALA A 21 8.36 2.96 3.54
C ALA A 21 7.47 4.16 3.14
N PRO A 22 6.56 4.69 3.99
CA PRO A 22 5.72 5.84 3.63
C PRO A 22 6.48 7.11 3.26
N PHE A 23 7.69 7.28 3.80
CA PHE A 23 8.51 8.48 3.60
C PHE A 23 9.38 8.39 2.34
N ILE A 24 9.63 7.17 1.86
CA ILE A 24 10.50 6.90 0.72
C ILE A 24 9.67 6.50 -0.52
N ALA A 25 8.45 6.01 -0.31
CA ALA A 25 7.52 5.66 -1.38
C ALA A 25 7.16 6.89 -2.21
N SER A 26 7.12 6.70 -3.54
CA SER A 26 6.68 7.74 -4.46
C SER A 26 5.18 7.95 -4.32
N SER A 27 4.76 9.21 -4.32
CA SER A 27 3.34 9.60 -4.40
C SER A 27 2.80 9.58 -5.84
N ASN A 28 3.59 9.14 -6.82
CA ASN A 28 3.13 9.06 -8.20
C ASN A 28 2.16 7.88 -8.37
N PRO A 29 1.11 8.02 -9.19
CA PRO A 29 0.17 6.95 -9.45
C PRO A 29 0.89 5.72 -9.99
N ASP A 30 0.39 4.55 -9.58
CA ASP A 30 1.00 3.27 -9.92
C ASP A 30 0.85 2.92 -11.41
N GLY A 31 1.31 1.75 -11.85
CA GLY A 31 1.23 1.38 -13.26
C GLY A 31 -0.21 1.25 -13.79
N LEU A 32 -1.17 0.88 -12.95
CA LEU A 32 -2.57 0.74 -13.33
C LEU A 32 -3.23 2.11 -13.41
N GLU A 33 -3.03 2.94 -12.41
CA GLU A 33 -3.53 4.31 -12.36
C GLU A 33 -2.89 5.17 -13.46
N SER A 34 -1.58 5.05 -13.69
CA SER A 34 -0.90 5.80 -14.76
C SER A 34 -1.36 5.36 -16.16
N ALA A 35 -1.72 4.09 -16.35
CA ALA A 35 -2.30 3.63 -17.61
C ALA A 35 -3.73 4.19 -17.78
N PHE A 36 -4.52 4.17 -16.70
CA PHE A 36 -5.85 4.76 -16.67
C PHE A 36 -5.79 6.26 -17.00
N PHE A 37 -5.10 7.06 -16.19
CA PHE A 37 -4.96 8.51 -16.41
C PHE A 37 -4.26 8.84 -17.73
N GLY A 38 -3.39 7.96 -18.23
CA GLY A 38 -2.79 8.05 -19.55
C GLY A 38 -3.79 8.03 -20.71
N VAL A 39 -4.78 7.15 -20.63
CA VAL A 39 -5.83 7.03 -21.67
C VAL A 39 -6.71 8.29 -21.71
N PHE A 40 -6.95 8.91 -20.56
CA PHE A 40 -7.78 10.11 -20.44
C PHE A 40 -7.00 11.42 -20.56
N GLY A 41 -5.70 11.36 -20.85
CA GLY A 41 -4.87 12.56 -21.01
C GLY A 41 -4.59 13.32 -19.72
N ALA A 42 -4.93 12.76 -18.57
CA ALA A 42 -4.67 13.34 -17.25
C ALA A 42 -3.21 13.18 -16.81
N LYS A 43 -2.48 12.28 -17.46
CA LYS A 43 -1.07 12.02 -17.18
C LYS A 43 -0.35 11.51 -18.42
N GLU A 44 0.91 11.88 -18.63
CA GLU A 44 1.74 11.16 -19.59
C GLU A 44 2.11 9.77 -19.03
N VAL A 45 2.02 8.71 -19.84
CA VAL A 45 2.24 7.31 -19.39
C VAL A 45 3.62 7.09 -18.76
N HIS A 46 4.63 7.90 -19.11
CA HIS A 46 5.97 7.88 -18.49
C HIS A 46 6.30 9.19 -17.75
N GLY A 47 5.33 10.09 -17.60
CA GLY A 47 5.48 11.35 -16.90
C GLY A 47 5.40 11.17 -15.38
N ALA A 48 5.99 12.11 -14.65
CA ALA A 48 5.88 12.16 -13.19
C ALA A 48 4.67 12.99 -12.74
N GLU A 49 4.18 13.89 -13.59
CA GLU A 49 3.12 14.84 -13.24
C GLU A 49 1.73 14.27 -13.57
N LEU A 50 0.79 14.53 -12.67
CA LEU A 50 -0.62 14.23 -12.81
C LEU A 50 -1.38 15.55 -12.82
N ASP A 51 -2.20 15.77 -13.83
CA ASP A 51 -3.20 16.83 -13.82
C ASP A 51 -4.39 16.35 -12.99
N GLU A 52 -4.47 16.82 -11.75
CA GLU A 52 -5.52 16.42 -10.80
C GLU A 52 -6.94 16.78 -11.25
N GLU A 53 -7.09 17.88 -12.02
CA GLU A 53 -8.38 18.29 -12.56
C GLU A 53 -8.82 17.32 -13.67
N ALA A 54 -7.91 17.01 -14.59
CA ALA A 54 -8.17 16.02 -15.63
C ALA A 54 -8.34 14.61 -15.07
N ALA A 55 -7.65 14.26 -13.98
CA ALA A 55 -7.77 12.98 -13.29
C ALA A 55 -9.17 12.80 -12.69
N GLY A 56 -9.69 13.80 -11.99
CA GLY A 56 -11.06 13.77 -11.47
C GLY A 56 -12.10 13.66 -12.59
N ALA A 57 -11.91 14.41 -13.68
CA ALA A 57 -12.78 14.32 -14.85
C ALA A 57 -12.70 12.95 -15.55
N ALA A 58 -11.56 12.26 -15.51
CA ALA A 58 -11.39 10.93 -16.09
C ALA A 58 -12.22 9.87 -15.34
N GLU A 59 -12.23 9.93 -14.01
CA GLU A 59 -13.03 9.04 -13.17
C GLU A 59 -14.53 9.23 -13.41
N GLU A 60 -14.99 10.48 -13.48
CA GLU A 60 -16.39 10.80 -13.79
C GLU A 60 -16.80 10.29 -15.18
N GLN A 61 -15.99 10.54 -16.21
CA GLN A 61 -16.24 10.07 -17.58
C GLN A 61 -16.36 8.54 -17.66
N VAL A 62 -15.54 7.80 -16.92
CA VAL A 62 -15.60 6.34 -16.91
C VAL A 62 -16.87 5.84 -16.26
N GLN A 63 -17.31 6.47 -15.18
CA GLN A 63 -18.60 6.15 -14.55
C GLN A 63 -19.76 6.42 -15.51
N GLU A 64 -19.73 7.52 -16.27
CA GLU A 64 -20.74 7.84 -17.28
C GLU A 64 -20.77 6.83 -18.46
N ILE A 65 -19.60 6.47 -18.99
CA ILE A 65 -19.49 5.56 -20.15
C ILE A 65 -19.90 4.13 -19.77
N THR A 66 -19.45 3.66 -18.60
CA THR A 66 -19.64 2.27 -18.19
C THR A 66 -20.92 2.03 -17.41
N GLY A 67 -21.51 3.10 -16.83
CA GLY A 67 -22.59 3.00 -15.85
C GLY A 67 -22.17 2.32 -14.54
N ASN A 68 -20.87 2.08 -14.33
CA ASN A 68 -20.36 1.37 -13.17
C ASN A 68 -20.10 2.35 -12.01
N THR A 69 -21.05 2.45 -11.10
CA THR A 69 -20.92 3.24 -9.85
C THR A 69 -20.41 2.42 -8.68
N PHE A 70 -20.00 1.17 -8.91
CA PHE A 70 -19.43 0.33 -7.86
C PHE A 70 -18.06 0.89 -7.46
N SER A 71 -18.00 1.50 -6.27
CA SER A 71 -16.77 1.77 -5.54
C SER A 71 -16.72 0.89 -4.29
N PHE A 72 -15.57 0.30 -4.02
CA PHE A 72 -15.28 -0.35 -2.75
C PHE A 72 -14.12 0.38 -2.09
N ASP A 73 -14.44 1.20 -1.10
CA ASP A 73 -13.42 1.96 -0.38
C ASP A 73 -12.65 1.05 0.58
N SER A 74 -11.32 1.07 0.47
CA SER A 74 -10.45 0.44 1.47
C SER A 74 -10.69 1.08 2.84
N PRO A 75 -10.65 0.31 3.95
CA PRO A 75 -10.68 0.89 5.31
C PRO A 75 -9.55 1.90 5.57
N PHE A 76 -8.43 1.76 4.87
CA PHE A 76 -7.28 2.66 4.92
C PHE A 76 -6.77 2.90 3.48
N PRO A 77 -7.39 3.82 2.72
CA PRO A 77 -6.92 4.20 1.38
C PRO A 77 -5.51 4.77 1.49
N ASP A 78 -4.59 4.32 0.63
CA ASP A 78 -3.17 4.70 0.66
C ASP A 78 -2.51 4.58 2.04
N TYR A 79 -2.99 3.65 2.88
CA TYR A 79 -2.54 3.48 4.26
C TYR A 79 -2.82 4.70 5.17
N THR A 80 -3.66 5.63 4.73
CA THR A 80 -3.91 6.89 5.44
C THR A 80 -4.88 6.69 6.61
N ILE A 81 -4.57 7.37 7.73
CA ILE A 81 -5.46 7.49 8.89
C ILE A 81 -5.81 8.96 9.07
N GLY A 82 -7.10 9.28 9.12
CA GLY A 82 -7.60 10.64 9.29
C GLY A 82 -6.96 11.34 10.50
N GLY A 83 -6.38 12.51 10.27
CA GLY A 83 -5.74 13.33 11.31
C GLY A 83 -4.34 12.87 11.76
N MET A 84 -3.74 11.87 11.11
CA MET A 84 -2.42 11.36 11.49
C MET A 84 -1.32 11.49 10.41
N GLU A 85 -1.62 12.11 9.26
CA GLU A 85 -0.68 12.33 8.14
C GLU A 85 0.24 11.11 7.89
N LYS A 86 1.52 11.34 7.54
CA LYS A 86 2.52 10.29 7.30
C LYS A 86 2.81 9.40 8.51
N ALA A 87 2.57 9.89 9.73
CA ALA A 87 2.73 9.08 10.94
C ALA A 87 1.66 7.97 11.03
N GLY A 88 0.44 8.24 10.52
CA GLY A 88 -0.64 7.27 10.40
C GLY A 88 -0.31 6.14 9.42
N GLU A 89 0.23 6.49 8.25
CA GLU A 89 0.71 5.53 7.24
C GLU A 89 1.78 4.60 7.81
N ALA A 90 2.79 5.17 8.49
CA ALA A 90 3.85 4.36 9.11
C ALA A 90 3.30 3.43 10.19
N LEU A 91 2.33 3.89 10.98
CA LEU A 91 1.69 3.09 12.02
C LEU A 91 0.93 1.91 11.42
N ILE A 92 0.07 2.13 10.42
CA ILE A 92 -0.76 1.05 9.88
C ILE A 92 0.08 0.00 9.15
N ILE A 93 1.14 0.41 8.45
CA ILE A 93 2.07 -0.52 7.79
C ILE A 93 2.85 -1.33 8.83
N ALA A 94 3.32 -0.71 9.92
CA ALA A 94 3.98 -1.42 11.01
C ALA A 94 3.04 -2.43 11.70
N VAL A 95 1.78 -2.05 11.96
CA VAL A 95 0.77 -2.95 12.54
C VAL A 95 0.48 -4.12 11.60
N GLY A 96 0.28 -3.87 10.30
CA GLY A 96 0.09 -4.91 9.30
C GLY A 96 1.27 -5.89 9.24
N THR A 97 2.50 -5.36 9.32
CA THR A 97 3.72 -6.17 9.35
C THR A 97 3.76 -7.08 10.57
N LEU A 98 3.41 -6.58 11.76
CA LEU A 98 3.33 -7.38 12.98
C LEU A 98 2.26 -8.47 12.91
N ILE A 99 1.10 -8.16 12.31
CA ILE A 99 0.03 -9.13 12.09
C ILE A 99 0.52 -10.27 11.19
N VAL A 100 1.15 -9.94 10.05
CA VAL A 100 1.68 -10.95 9.12
C VAL A 100 2.75 -11.81 9.80
N LEU A 101 3.68 -11.20 10.55
CA LEU A 101 4.69 -11.93 11.33
C LEU A 101 4.05 -12.87 12.35
N GLY A 102 3.03 -12.39 13.08
CA GLY A 102 2.29 -13.18 14.05
C GLY A 102 1.57 -14.37 13.41
N ILE A 103 0.91 -14.15 12.28
CA ILE A 103 0.22 -15.21 11.52
C ILE A 103 1.24 -16.23 11.00
N ALA A 104 2.31 -15.78 10.35
CA ALA A 104 3.34 -16.67 9.80
C ALA A 104 4.00 -17.51 10.89
N PHE A 105 4.34 -16.89 12.03
CA PHE A 105 4.89 -17.60 13.19
C PHE A 105 3.88 -18.58 13.78
N GLY A 106 2.62 -18.16 13.94
CA GLY A 106 1.53 -18.99 14.47
C GLY A 106 1.26 -20.21 13.61
N LEU A 107 1.12 -20.02 12.30
CA LEU A 107 0.96 -21.10 11.31
C LEU A 107 2.17 -22.02 11.29
N GLY A 108 3.39 -21.46 11.25
CA GLY A 108 4.62 -22.24 11.28
C GLY A 108 4.69 -23.13 12.52
N ARG A 109 4.28 -22.62 13.68
CA ARG A 109 4.26 -23.39 14.93
C ARG A 109 3.12 -24.41 15.02
N ALA A 110 1.95 -24.11 14.46
CA ALA A 110 0.84 -25.05 14.42
C ALA A 110 1.14 -26.24 13.49
N LEU A 111 1.71 -25.96 12.32
CA LEU A 111 2.10 -26.97 11.33
C LEU A 111 3.35 -27.75 11.76
N SER A 112 4.29 -27.13 12.47
CA SER A 112 5.45 -27.87 13.01
C SER A 112 5.09 -28.82 14.16
N ARG A 113 3.84 -28.81 14.64
CA ARG A 113 3.32 -29.63 15.73
C ARG A 113 2.46 -30.80 15.23
N SER A 114 2.27 -30.95 13.92
CA SER A 114 1.60 -32.12 13.35
C SER A 114 2.60 -33.28 13.22
N ASP A 115 2.98 -33.83 14.37
CA ASP A 115 3.47 -35.20 14.60
C ASP A 115 3.34 -35.49 16.10
#